data_AF-W6CFQ4-F1
#
_entry.id   AF-W6CFQ4-F1
#
_cell.length_a   1.000
_cell.length_b   1.000
_cell.length_c   1.000
_cell.angle_alpha   90.00
_cell.angle_beta   90.00
_cell.angle_gamma   90.00
#
_symmetry.space_group_name_H-M   'P 1'
#
loop_
_entity.id
_entity.type
_entity.pdbx_description
1 polymer ?
#
loop_
_entity_poly.entity_id
_entity_poly.type
_entity_poly.pdbx_seq_one_letter_code
_entity_poly.pdbx_strand_id
1 'polypeptide(L)'
;SPYHLGINEKANDLALHEMNVDLEKKDSHKIHVQGKLPQKRPSETKELPIVDKAPYRFTHGWTYSLNDYFLTRGFASIYVAGVGTRGSNGFQTSGDYQQIYSMTAVIDWLNGRTRAYTSRKKTHEIKATWANGKVAMTGKSYLGTMAYGAATTGVDGLEVILAEAGIASWYNYYRENGLVRSPGGFPG
;
A
#
# COMPACT_ATOMS: atom_id res chain seq x y z
N SER A 1 2.09 -3.01 -3.92
CA SER A 1 3.41 -3.45 -3.46
C SER A 1 4.35 -2.26 -3.29
N PRO A 2 4.67 -1.86 -2.04
CA PRO A 2 5.69 -0.85 -1.77
C PRO A 2 7.07 -1.14 -2.39
N TYR A 3 7.37 -2.40 -2.70
CA TYR A 3 8.63 -2.82 -3.32
C TYR A 3 8.69 -2.65 -4.85
N HIS A 4 7.54 -2.39 -5.49
CA HIS A 4 7.36 -2.58 -6.94
C HIS A 4 8.34 -1.79 -7.82
N LEU A 5 8.73 -0.61 -7.36
CA LEU A 5 9.56 0.32 -8.14
C LEU A 5 11.01 0.39 -7.65
N GLY A 6 11.44 -0.64 -6.93
CA GLY A 6 12.78 -0.79 -6.38
C GLY A 6 12.82 -0.77 -4.86
N ILE A 7 13.90 -1.32 -4.32
CA ILE A 7 14.24 -1.33 -2.89
C ILE A 7 15.59 -0.64 -2.67
N ASN A 8 15.84 -0.15 -1.46
CA ASN A 8 17.08 0.50 -1.10
C ASN A 8 17.81 -0.32 -0.03
N GLU A 9 18.58 -1.31 -0.47
CA GLU A 9 19.30 -2.26 0.39
C GLU A 9 20.32 -1.54 1.28
N LYS A 10 21.11 -0.62 0.72
CA LYS A 10 22.10 0.13 1.50
C LYS A 10 21.48 0.90 2.67
N ALA A 11 20.33 1.53 2.46
CA ALA A 11 19.64 2.23 3.55
C ALA A 11 19.02 1.27 4.56
N ASN A 12 18.64 0.05 4.14
CA ASN A 12 18.17 -0.99 5.04
C ASN A 12 19.30 -1.47 5.96
N ASP A 13 20.46 -1.83 5.41
CA ASP A 13 21.60 -2.34 6.16
C ASP A 13 22.10 -1.32 7.20
N LEU A 14 22.15 -0.04 6.82
CA LEU A 14 22.57 1.05 7.70
C LEU A 14 21.56 1.36 8.81
N ALA A 15 20.32 0.90 8.68
CA ALA A 15 19.25 1.14 9.65
C ALA A 15 19.00 -0.05 10.59
N LEU A 16 19.77 -1.14 10.46
CA LEU A 16 19.68 -2.29 11.37
C LEU A 16 20.07 -1.86 12.78
N HIS A 17 19.26 -2.29 13.75
CA HIS A 17 19.51 -2.06 15.17
C HIS A 17 20.57 -3.03 15.67
N GLU A 18 21.41 -2.55 16.60
CA GLU A 18 22.29 -3.42 17.34
C GLU A 18 21.47 -4.29 18.31
N MET A 19 21.59 -5.61 18.17
CA MET A 19 20.84 -6.56 18.99
C MET A 19 21.57 -6.96 20.28
N ASN A 20 22.87 -6.67 20.37
CA ASN A 20 23.70 -6.94 21.55
C ASN A 20 23.60 -5.78 22.54
N VAL A 21 22.44 -5.66 23.18
CA VAL A 21 22.14 -4.63 24.17
C VAL A 21 21.57 -5.24 25.44
N ASP A 22 21.67 -4.53 26.55
CA ASP A 22 21.09 -4.97 27.82
C ASP A 22 19.56 -4.89 27.80
N LEU A 23 18.92 -5.81 28.54
CA LEU A 23 17.46 -5.79 28.71
C LEU A 23 17.05 -4.78 29.77
N GLU A 24 16.26 -3.78 29.37
CA GLU A 24 15.75 -2.78 30.30
C GLU A 24 14.60 -3.30 31.18
N LYS A 25 14.66 -2.96 32.47
CA LYS A 25 13.56 -3.17 33.43
C LYS A 25 12.48 -2.12 33.21
N LYS A 26 11.21 -2.54 33.19
CA LYS A 26 10.05 -1.65 33.09
C LYS A 26 9.44 -1.41 34.46
N ASP A 27 9.04 -0.17 34.72
CA ASP A 27 8.24 0.17 35.90
C ASP A 27 6.77 -0.24 35.74
N SER A 28 6.10 -0.47 36.86
CA SER A 28 4.69 -0.85 36.89
C SER A 28 3.80 0.27 36.34
N HIS A 29 3.11 0.02 35.23
CA HIS A 29 2.14 0.94 34.65
C HIS A 29 1.10 0.18 33.81
N LYS A 30 0.01 0.87 33.42
CA LYS A 30 -0.96 0.38 32.45
C LYS A 30 -0.82 1.16 31.15
N ILE A 31 -0.81 0.45 30.02
CA ILE A 31 -0.79 1.07 28.70
C ILE A 31 -2.23 1.42 28.30
N HIS A 32 -2.48 2.68 27.99
CA HIS A 32 -3.74 3.15 27.43
C HIS A 32 -3.54 3.55 25.97
N VAL A 33 -4.36 3.02 25.08
CA VAL A 33 -4.32 3.33 23.63
C VAL A 33 -5.69 3.79 23.16
N GLN A 34 -5.69 4.70 22.19
CA GLN A 34 -6.90 5.14 21.50
C GLN A 34 -6.67 5.03 19.99
N GLY A 35 -7.55 4.30 19.31
CA GLY A 35 -7.55 4.25 17.86
C GLY A 35 -8.00 5.60 17.28
N LYS A 36 -7.17 6.22 16.44
CA LYS A 36 -7.53 7.42 15.69
C LYS A 36 -7.18 7.21 14.23
N LEU A 37 -8.20 7.21 13.37
CA LEU A 37 -7.98 7.15 11.94
C LEU A 37 -7.48 8.50 11.40
N PRO A 38 -6.59 8.51 10.39
CA PRO A 38 -6.20 9.72 9.69
C PRO A 38 -7.40 10.39 9.03
N GLN A 39 -7.46 11.71 9.09
CA GLN A 39 -8.50 12.47 8.40
C GLN A 39 -8.22 12.48 6.89
N LYS A 40 -9.21 12.05 6.09
CA LYS A 40 -9.14 12.13 4.63
C LYS A 40 -9.23 13.60 4.19
N ARG A 41 -8.39 13.99 3.23
CA ARG A 41 -8.44 15.33 2.61
C ARG A 41 -9.24 15.25 1.31
N PRO A 42 -10.17 16.19 1.05
CA PRO A 42 -10.89 16.22 -0.22
C PRO A 42 -9.93 16.53 -1.37
N SER A 43 -10.27 16.03 -2.56
CA SER A 43 -9.55 16.38 -3.78
C SER A 43 -9.89 17.82 -4.20
N GLU A 44 -8.91 18.51 -4.78
CA GLU A 44 -9.14 19.82 -5.40
C GLU A 44 -10.14 19.70 -6.57
N THR A 45 -11.16 20.56 -6.56
CA THR A 45 -12.16 20.70 -7.62
C THR A 45 -11.67 21.72 -8.64
N LYS A 46 -10.87 21.25 -9.61
CA LYS A 46 -10.41 22.06 -10.74
C LYS A 46 -10.89 21.43 -12.04
N GLU A 47 -11.61 22.18 -12.87
CA GLU A 47 -11.95 21.73 -14.22
C GLU A 47 -10.68 21.57 -15.06
N LEU A 48 -10.50 20.38 -15.62
CA LEU A 48 -9.36 20.03 -16.47
C LEU A 48 -9.87 19.23 -17.68
N PRO A 49 -9.23 19.36 -18.85
CA PRO A 49 -9.55 18.52 -19.99
C PRO A 49 -9.34 17.03 -19.66
N ILE A 50 -10.27 16.19 -20.11
CA ILE A 50 -10.22 14.73 -19.98
C ILE A 50 -9.63 14.16 -21.27
N VAL A 51 -8.75 13.17 -21.15
CA VAL A 51 -8.20 12.43 -22.30
C VAL A 51 -8.61 10.95 -22.28
N ASP A 52 -8.68 10.35 -23.46
CA ASP A 52 -9.17 8.96 -23.62
C ASP A 52 -8.12 7.89 -23.32
N LYS A 53 -6.83 8.19 -23.56
CA LYS A 53 -5.71 7.25 -23.38
C LYS A 53 -4.60 7.86 -22.55
N ALA A 54 -3.98 7.03 -21.72
CA ALA A 54 -2.80 7.42 -20.96
C ALA A 54 -1.62 7.67 -21.92
N PRO A 55 -0.99 8.86 -21.90
CA PRO A 55 0.16 9.15 -22.74
C PRO A 55 1.46 8.51 -22.21
N TYR A 56 1.52 8.19 -20.91
CA TYR A 56 2.65 7.49 -20.30
C TYR A 56 2.44 5.98 -20.35
N ARG A 57 3.50 5.26 -20.75
CA ARG A 57 3.52 3.81 -20.87
C ARG A 57 4.81 3.26 -20.26
N PHE A 58 4.80 1.98 -19.94
CA PHE A 58 5.96 1.24 -19.50
C PHE A 58 5.94 -0.15 -20.16
N THR A 59 7.10 -0.81 -20.21
CA THR A 59 7.26 -2.14 -20.83
C THR A 59 7.78 -3.19 -19.86
N HIS A 60 8.48 -2.78 -18.80
CA HIS A 60 9.07 -3.67 -17.81
C HIS A 60 8.53 -3.35 -16.42
N GLY A 61 8.26 -4.38 -15.63
CA GLY A 61 7.85 -4.26 -14.24
C GLY A 61 7.73 -5.65 -13.62
N TRP A 62 7.89 -5.74 -12.31
CA TRP A 62 7.61 -6.98 -11.60
C TRP A 62 6.12 -7.30 -11.68
N THR A 63 5.80 -8.59 -11.82
CA THR A 63 4.44 -9.12 -11.80
C THR A 63 4.33 -10.31 -10.84
N TYR A 64 3.11 -10.56 -10.36
CA TYR A 64 2.80 -11.80 -9.66
C TYR A 64 2.23 -12.82 -10.65
N SER A 65 2.75 -14.05 -10.67
CA SER A 65 2.36 -15.07 -11.66
C SER A 65 0.85 -15.34 -11.69
N LEU A 66 0.17 -15.27 -10.55
CA LEU A 66 -1.29 -15.39 -10.49
C LEU A 66 -1.99 -14.23 -11.24
N ASN A 67 -1.47 -13.02 -11.16
CA ASN A 67 -2.00 -11.86 -11.87
C ASN A 67 -1.80 -12.00 -13.38
N ASP A 68 -0.65 -12.53 -13.83
CA ASP A 68 -0.39 -12.81 -15.24
C ASP A 68 -1.31 -13.93 -15.79
N TYR A 69 -1.58 -14.95 -14.97
CA TYR A 69 -2.57 -15.98 -15.28
C TYR A 69 -3.96 -15.38 -15.54
N PHE A 70 -4.39 -14.45 -14.71
CA PHE A 70 -5.69 -13.77 -14.84
C PHE A 70 -5.72 -12.75 -15.99
N LEU A 71 -4.58 -12.16 -16.37
CA LEU A 71 -4.50 -11.17 -17.45
C LEU A 71 -4.98 -11.74 -18.79
N THR A 72 -4.57 -12.96 -19.10
CA THR A 72 -5.02 -13.68 -20.32
C THR A 72 -6.45 -14.22 -20.23
N ARG A 73 -7.12 -14.03 -19.08
CA ARG A 73 -8.48 -14.52 -18.78
C ARG A 73 -9.48 -13.39 -18.54
N GLY A 74 -9.16 -12.18 -19.00
CA GLY A 74 -10.09 -11.05 -18.99
C GLY A 74 -10.04 -10.18 -17.73
N PHE A 75 -8.98 -10.27 -16.91
CA PHE A 75 -8.81 -9.44 -15.73
C PHE A 75 -7.62 -8.50 -15.89
N ALA A 76 -7.86 -7.18 -15.83
CA ALA A 76 -6.77 -6.21 -15.82
C ALA A 76 -5.96 -6.28 -14.51
N SER A 77 -4.65 -6.05 -14.59
CA SER A 77 -3.76 -5.98 -13.42
C SER A 77 -3.29 -4.54 -13.17
N ILE A 78 -3.39 -4.09 -11.91
CA ILE A 78 -2.85 -2.79 -11.47
C ILE A 78 -1.86 -3.03 -10.33
N TYR A 79 -0.67 -2.45 -10.44
CA TYR A 79 0.37 -2.49 -9.41
C TYR A 79 0.57 -1.08 -8.84
N VAL A 80 0.42 -0.96 -7.51
CA VAL A 80 0.48 0.33 -6.79
C VAL A 80 1.55 0.27 -5.71
N ALA A 81 2.46 1.24 -5.67
CA ALA A 81 3.52 1.29 -4.67
C ALA A 81 3.16 2.15 -3.44
N GLY A 82 2.22 3.08 -3.56
CA GLY A 82 1.73 3.92 -2.46
C GLY A 82 2.59 5.14 -2.18
N VAL A 83 2.30 5.86 -1.10
CA VAL A 83 3.05 7.05 -0.66
C VAL A 83 4.52 6.77 -0.36
N GLY A 84 5.40 7.76 -0.60
CA GLY A 84 6.84 7.64 -0.33
C GLY A 84 7.61 6.76 -1.31
N THR A 85 6.95 6.21 -2.32
CA THR A 85 7.59 5.35 -3.33
C THR A 85 7.96 6.13 -4.59
N ARG A 86 8.83 5.55 -5.43
CA ARG A 86 9.34 6.19 -6.64
C ARG A 86 8.19 6.62 -7.57
N GLY A 87 8.22 7.87 -8.03
CA GLY A 87 7.16 8.42 -8.89
C GLY A 87 5.94 8.96 -8.13
N SER A 88 5.82 8.69 -6.83
CA SER A 88 4.73 9.15 -5.95
C SER A 88 5.15 10.34 -5.08
N ASN A 89 4.21 10.86 -4.28
CA ASN A 89 4.46 11.88 -3.25
C ASN A 89 4.36 11.29 -1.85
N GLY A 90 4.64 12.11 -0.85
CA GLY A 90 4.54 11.76 0.56
C GLY A 90 5.77 11.03 1.09
N PHE A 91 5.61 10.47 2.29
CA PHE A 91 6.61 9.70 3.01
C PHE A 91 6.16 8.25 3.15
N GLN A 92 7.10 7.33 3.36
CA GLN A 92 6.82 5.91 3.57
C GLN A 92 6.34 5.69 5.01
N THR A 93 5.04 5.94 5.25
CA THR A 93 4.43 5.89 6.59
C THR A 93 4.27 4.49 7.18
N SER A 94 4.51 3.46 6.38
CA SER A 94 4.77 2.08 6.81
C SER A 94 3.71 1.46 7.72
N GLY A 95 2.59 1.07 7.12
CA GLY A 95 1.55 0.27 7.76
C GLY A 95 0.37 1.05 8.33
N ASP A 96 0.49 2.37 8.46
CA ASP A 96 -0.61 3.21 8.93
C ASP A 96 -1.73 3.36 7.88
N TYR A 97 -2.87 3.89 8.31
CA TYR A 97 -4.01 4.09 7.42
C TYR A 97 -3.77 5.16 6.35
N GLN A 98 -2.74 6.03 6.46
CA GLN A 98 -2.39 6.94 5.36
C GLN A 98 -1.81 6.14 4.18
N GLN A 99 -0.97 5.14 4.46
CA GLN A 99 -0.50 4.21 3.43
C GLN A 99 -1.67 3.44 2.83
N ILE A 100 -2.57 2.91 3.66
CA ILE A 100 -3.77 2.19 3.20
C ILE A 100 -4.62 3.08 2.28
N TYR A 101 -4.91 4.31 2.67
CA TYR A 101 -5.70 5.24 1.85
C TYR A 101 -5.02 5.57 0.52
N SER A 102 -3.69 5.59 0.47
CA SER A 102 -2.97 5.76 -0.80
C SER A 102 -3.18 4.59 -1.77
N MET A 103 -3.45 3.39 -1.25
CA MET A 103 -3.77 2.21 -2.05
C MET A 103 -5.25 2.20 -2.43
N THR A 104 -6.16 2.42 -1.47
CA THR A 104 -7.62 2.37 -1.73
C THR A 104 -8.09 3.50 -2.64
N ALA A 105 -7.35 4.60 -2.74
CA ALA A 105 -7.61 5.66 -3.72
C ALA A 105 -7.65 5.14 -5.17
N VAL A 106 -6.92 4.06 -5.49
CA VAL A 106 -7.00 3.44 -6.82
C VAL A 106 -8.34 2.76 -7.03
N ILE A 107 -8.89 2.12 -5.99
CA ILE A 107 -10.23 1.51 -6.04
C ILE A 107 -11.30 2.58 -6.18
N ASP A 108 -11.15 3.71 -5.45
CA ASP A 108 -12.01 4.88 -5.64
C ASP A 108 -11.94 5.43 -7.07
N TRP A 109 -10.76 5.46 -7.70
CA TRP A 109 -10.61 5.94 -9.07
C TRP A 109 -11.27 5.01 -10.10
N LEU A 110 -11.11 3.70 -9.91
CA LEU A 110 -11.78 2.67 -10.73
C LEU A 110 -13.30 2.74 -10.64
N ASN A 111 -13.83 3.34 -9.57
CA ASN A 111 -15.25 3.55 -9.34
C ASN A 111 -15.70 5.02 -9.52
N GLY A 112 -14.84 5.88 -10.08
CA GLY A 112 -15.19 7.27 -10.36
C GLY A 112 -15.37 8.18 -9.13
N ARG A 113 -14.89 7.77 -7.95
CA ARG A 113 -14.99 8.53 -6.69
C ARG A 113 -13.77 9.40 -6.39
N THR A 114 -12.67 9.23 -7.13
CA THR A 114 -11.50 10.13 -7.04
C THR A 114 -10.87 10.37 -8.41
N ARG A 115 -9.99 11.37 -8.47
CA ARG A 115 -9.37 11.84 -9.71
C ARG A 115 -8.04 11.13 -9.97
N ALA A 116 -7.73 10.89 -11.23
CA ALA A 116 -6.38 10.57 -11.69
C ALA A 116 -5.95 11.51 -12.81
N TYR A 117 -4.65 11.74 -12.92
CA TYR A 117 -4.07 12.65 -13.90
C TYR A 117 -3.12 11.90 -14.82
N THR A 118 -2.96 12.38 -16.04
CA THR A 118 -2.01 11.80 -17.00
C THR A 118 -0.55 11.98 -16.56
N SER A 119 -0.27 12.98 -15.72
CA SER A 119 1.06 13.28 -15.20
C SER A 119 0.99 14.02 -13.86
N ARG A 120 2.14 14.11 -13.19
CA ARG A 120 2.30 14.87 -11.93
C ARG A 120 2.07 16.38 -12.06
N LYS A 121 2.03 16.92 -13.28
CA LYS A 121 1.70 18.33 -13.55
C LYS A 121 0.22 18.64 -13.37
N LYS A 122 -0.65 17.62 -13.28
CA LYS A 122 -2.11 17.75 -13.09
C LYS A 122 -2.77 18.69 -14.12
N THR A 123 -2.39 18.58 -15.39
CA THR A 123 -2.96 19.39 -16.48
C THR A 123 -4.10 18.70 -17.23
N HIS A 124 -4.15 17.37 -17.21
CA HIS A 124 -5.20 16.58 -17.85
C HIS A 124 -5.66 15.46 -16.93
N GLU A 125 -6.96 15.19 -16.92
CA GLU A 125 -7.59 14.10 -16.17
C GLU A 125 -7.74 12.86 -17.04
N ILE A 126 -7.71 11.68 -16.41
CA ILE A 126 -8.02 10.39 -17.05
C ILE A 126 -9.00 9.60 -16.19
N LYS A 127 -10.03 9.05 -16.82
CA LYS A 127 -11.07 8.24 -16.18
C LYS A 127 -10.86 6.75 -16.44
N ALA A 128 -11.28 5.91 -15.50
CA ALA A 128 -11.24 4.46 -15.64
C ALA A 128 -12.40 3.92 -16.50
N THR A 129 -12.58 4.43 -17.72
CA THR A 129 -13.71 4.08 -18.60
C THR A 129 -13.74 2.61 -19.05
N TRP A 130 -12.64 1.89 -18.87
CA TRP A 130 -12.49 0.47 -19.19
C TRP A 130 -12.83 -0.46 -18.02
N ALA A 131 -12.97 0.07 -16.79
CA ALA A 131 -13.17 -0.72 -15.58
C ALA A 131 -14.65 -0.84 -15.21
N ASN A 132 -15.04 -1.98 -14.64
CA ASN A 132 -16.38 -2.21 -14.09
C ASN A 132 -16.50 -1.88 -12.58
N GLY A 133 -15.43 -1.33 -11.98
CA GLY A 133 -15.37 -0.99 -10.55
C GLY A 133 -15.09 -2.15 -9.58
N LYS A 134 -15.10 -3.41 -10.04
CA LYS A 134 -14.89 -4.60 -9.22
C LYS A 134 -13.39 -4.93 -9.09
N VAL A 135 -12.90 -5.07 -7.86
CA VAL A 135 -11.48 -5.23 -7.55
C VAL A 135 -11.25 -6.43 -6.63
N ALA A 136 -10.21 -7.20 -6.94
CA ALA A 136 -9.60 -8.17 -6.04
C ALA A 136 -8.15 -7.75 -5.72
N MET A 137 -7.73 -7.83 -4.46
CA MET A 137 -6.33 -7.59 -4.07
C MET A 137 -5.59 -8.90 -3.85
N THR A 138 -4.39 -9.03 -4.42
CA THR A 138 -3.57 -10.25 -4.37
C THR A 138 -2.14 -9.97 -3.92
N GLY A 139 -1.44 -11.04 -3.50
CA GLY A 139 0.00 -11.06 -3.29
C GLY A 139 0.40 -11.37 -1.85
N LYS A 140 1.71 -11.58 -1.66
CA LYS A 140 2.26 -12.06 -0.39
C LYS A 140 2.97 -11.00 0.46
N SER A 141 3.14 -11.29 1.76
CA SER A 141 3.88 -10.44 2.69
C SER A 141 3.29 -9.03 2.73
N TYR A 142 4.07 -7.97 2.49
CA TYR A 142 3.58 -6.60 2.53
C TYR A 142 2.39 -6.35 1.59
N LEU A 143 2.27 -7.09 0.47
CA LEU A 143 1.10 -7.01 -0.40
C LEU A 143 -0.16 -7.56 0.29
N GLY A 144 -0.04 -8.72 0.92
CA GLY A 144 -1.12 -9.32 1.73
C GLY A 144 -1.48 -8.44 2.94
N THR A 145 -0.50 -7.79 3.55
CA THR A 145 -0.71 -6.78 4.61
C THR A 145 -1.55 -5.60 4.11
N MET A 146 -1.24 -5.07 2.92
CA MET A 146 -2.06 -4.01 2.32
C MET A 146 -3.46 -4.49 1.97
N ALA A 147 -3.62 -5.76 1.57
CA ALA A 147 -4.95 -6.34 1.32
C ALA A 147 -5.78 -6.42 2.61
N TYR A 148 -5.21 -6.88 3.73
CA TYR A 148 -5.88 -6.82 5.04
C TYR A 148 -6.28 -5.38 5.39
N GLY A 149 -5.33 -4.44 5.35
CA GLY A 149 -5.61 -3.05 5.70
C GLY A 149 -6.64 -2.37 4.78
N ALA A 150 -6.64 -2.68 3.48
CA ALA A 150 -7.65 -2.17 2.57
C ALA A 150 -9.05 -2.74 2.89
N ALA A 151 -9.15 -4.04 3.19
CA ALA A 151 -10.42 -4.66 3.55
C ALA A 151 -11.05 -4.03 4.81
N THR A 152 -10.25 -3.65 5.80
CA THR A 152 -10.78 -2.99 7.02
C THR A 152 -11.34 -1.58 6.76
N THR A 153 -11.06 -0.97 5.61
CA THR A 153 -11.64 0.34 5.26
C THR A 153 -13.09 0.25 4.78
N GLY A 154 -13.56 -0.93 4.37
CA GLY A 154 -14.87 -1.09 3.74
C GLY A 154 -15.02 -0.33 2.42
N VAL A 155 -13.94 -0.09 1.66
CA VAL A 155 -14.01 0.65 0.40
C VAL A 155 -14.86 -0.09 -0.65
N ASP A 156 -15.87 0.60 -1.17
CA ASP A 156 -16.79 0.04 -2.18
C ASP A 156 -16.06 -0.39 -3.46
N GLY A 157 -16.38 -1.57 -3.97
CA GLY A 157 -15.76 -2.16 -5.15
C GLY A 157 -14.58 -3.09 -4.83
N LEU A 158 -14.06 -3.11 -3.60
CA LEU A 158 -13.17 -4.18 -3.14
C LEU A 158 -14.02 -5.41 -2.76
N GLU A 159 -14.13 -6.36 -3.68
CA GLU A 159 -15.03 -7.51 -3.52
C GLU A 159 -14.38 -8.65 -2.74
N VAL A 160 -13.07 -8.83 -2.91
CA VAL A 160 -12.33 -9.94 -2.30
C VAL A 160 -10.86 -9.62 -2.13
N ILE A 161 -10.25 -10.22 -1.11
CA ILE A 161 -8.80 -10.23 -0.91
C ILE A 161 -8.26 -11.65 -0.92
N LEU A 162 -7.10 -11.84 -1.54
CA LEU A 162 -6.26 -13.02 -1.42
C LEU A 162 -4.97 -12.60 -0.70
N ALA A 163 -5.04 -12.57 0.64
CA ALA A 163 -3.95 -12.13 1.49
C ALA A 163 -3.02 -13.30 1.86
N GLU A 164 -1.87 -13.40 1.22
CA GLU A 164 -0.90 -14.48 1.45
C GLU A 164 0.22 -14.00 2.40
N ALA A 165 0.52 -14.76 3.46
CA ALA A 165 1.57 -14.40 4.44
C ALA A 165 1.53 -12.92 4.90
N GLY A 166 0.32 -12.35 5.02
CA GLY A 166 0.10 -10.94 5.34
C GLY A 166 0.19 -10.67 6.83
N ILE A 167 0.55 -9.44 7.19
CA ILE A 167 0.58 -8.96 8.56
C ILE A 167 -0.77 -8.33 8.88
N ALA A 168 -1.52 -8.89 9.84
CA ALA A 168 -2.77 -8.29 10.31
C ALA A 168 -2.56 -7.21 11.40
N SER A 169 -1.42 -7.29 12.12
CA SER A 169 -1.02 -6.35 13.15
C SER A 169 0.50 -6.19 13.14
N TRP A 170 0.97 -4.97 12.88
CA TRP A 170 2.40 -4.67 12.78
C TRP A 170 3.17 -4.91 14.09
N TYR A 171 2.50 -4.73 15.23
CA TYR A 171 3.07 -5.06 16.52
C TYR A 171 3.56 -6.50 16.54
N ASN A 172 2.71 -7.44 16.13
CA ASN A 172 3.03 -8.87 16.18
C ASN A 172 4.09 -9.28 15.15
N TYR A 173 4.42 -8.43 14.18
CA TYR A 173 5.50 -8.74 13.24
C TYR A 173 6.88 -8.48 13.85
N TYR A 174 7.02 -7.44 14.68
CA TYR A 174 8.30 -7.02 15.28
C TYR A 174 8.38 -7.19 16.80
N ARG A 175 7.29 -7.60 17.46
CA ARG A 175 7.15 -7.69 18.92
C ARG A 175 6.32 -8.91 19.31
N GLU A 176 6.49 -9.33 20.55
CA GLU A 176 5.71 -10.41 21.14
C GLU A 176 5.60 -10.19 22.65
N ASN A 177 4.37 -10.14 23.19
CA ASN A 177 4.09 -10.09 24.63
C ASN A 177 4.93 -9.05 25.42
N GLY A 178 5.12 -7.86 24.85
CA GLY A 178 5.89 -6.78 25.46
C GLY A 178 7.39 -6.80 25.16
N LEU A 179 7.88 -7.73 24.35
CA LEU A 179 9.30 -7.90 24.03
C LEU A 179 9.63 -7.54 22.58
N VAL A 180 10.88 -7.15 22.33
CA VAL A 180 11.44 -7.07 20.98
C VAL A 180 11.64 -8.48 20.46
N ARG A 181 11.07 -8.78 19.29
CA ARG A 181 11.21 -10.08 18.64
C ARG A 181 11.32 -9.86 17.14
N SER A 182 12.52 -10.02 16.60
CA SER A 182 12.79 -9.83 15.18
C SER A 182 12.04 -10.86 14.32
N PRO A 183 11.68 -10.54 13.07
CA PRO A 183 11.20 -11.56 12.13
C PRO A 183 12.21 -12.69 11.99
N GLY A 184 11.75 -13.94 11.86
CA GLY A 184 12.63 -15.10 11.74
C GLY A 184 13.58 -14.97 10.55
N GLY A 185 14.88 -15.09 10.78
CA GLY A 185 15.93 -14.93 9.76
C GLY A 185 16.38 -13.48 9.53
N PHE A 186 15.81 -12.49 10.22
CA PHE A 186 16.14 -11.06 10.06
C PHE A 186 16.38 -10.37 11.41
N PRO A 187 17.44 -10.72 12.16
CA PRO A 187 17.84 -9.96 13.36
C PRO A 187 18.37 -8.56 12.97
N GLY A 188 18.11 -7.57 13.81
CA GLY A 188 18.39 -6.14 13.56
C GLY A 188 17.15 -5.31 13.21
#